data_AF-A0AAN0K797-F1
#
_entry.id   AF-A0AAN0K797-F1
#
_cell.length_a   1.000
_cell.length_b   1.000
_cell.length_c   1.000
_cell.angle_alpha   90.00
_cell.angle_beta   90.00
_cell.angle_gamma   90.00
#
_symmetry.space_group_name_H-M   'P 1'
#
loop_
_entity.id
_entity.type
_entity.pdbx_description
1 polymer ?
#
loop_
_entity_poly.entity_id
_entity_poly.type
_entity_poly.pdbx_seq_one_letter_code
_entity_poly.pdbx_strand_id
1 'polypeptide(L)'
;MAINNWWDSDPEECYWMEIRQEPRGLGEYLRTPVAAAGGKPSWSYELTTYVRPGDRIFHWHKTPAGEPGIIGWSEALGPLPCSAGSHYVRAA
;
A
#
# COMPACT_ATOMS: atom_id res chain seq x y z
N MET A 1 10.17 13.17 6.95
CA MET A 1 10.71 13.33 5.58
C MET A 1 9.59 13.99 4.78
N ALA A 2 9.85 14.81 3.77
CA ALA A 2 8.76 15.36 2.97
C ALA A 2 8.42 14.38 1.83
N ILE A 3 7.15 13.95 1.76
CA ILE A 3 6.62 13.17 0.65
C ILE A 3 6.32 14.12 -0.51
N ASN A 4 6.74 13.76 -1.73
CA ASN A 4 6.32 14.46 -2.94
C ASN A 4 4.91 13.99 -3.30
N ASN A 5 3.91 14.82 -3.03
CA ASN A 5 2.48 14.55 -3.23
C ASN A 5 1.99 15.03 -4.60
N TRP A 6 2.69 14.66 -5.68
CA TRP A 6 2.35 15.06 -7.05
C TRP A 6 0.89 14.74 -7.43
N TRP A 7 0.34 13.64 -6.90
CA TRP A 7 -1.05 13.21 -7.07
C TRP A 7 -2.11 14.14 -6.45
N ASP A 8 -1.73 15.09 -5.59
CA ASP A 8 -2.71 15.93 -4.89
C ASP A 8 -3.36 16.99 -5.81
N SER A 9 -2.71 17.30 -6.94
CA SER A 9 -3.25 18.25 -7.93
C SER A 9 -4.19 17.64 -8.97
N ASP A 10 -4.23 16.31 -9.09
CA ASP A 10 -5.07 15.61 -10.06
C ASP A 10 -5.82 14.43 -9.39
N PRO A 11 -7.14 14.52 -9.24
CA PRO A 11 -7.93 13.45 -8.62
C PRO A 11 -7.96 12.16 -9.45
N GLU A 12 -7.55 12.17 -10.73
CA GLU A 12 -7.39 10.95 -11.53
C GLU A 12 -6.09 10.20 -11.21
N GLU A 13 -5.12 10.84 -10.55
CA GLU A 13 -3.84 10.25 -10.14
C GLU A 13 -3.98 9.46 -8.83
N CYS A 14 -4.94 8.52 -8.78
CA CYS A 14 -5.31 7.74 -7.59
C CYS A 14 -4.68 6.33 -7.57
N TYR A 15 -3.49 6.16 -8.14
CA TYR A 15 -2.87 4.86 -8.35
C TYR A 15 -1.72 4.59 -7.38
N TRP A 16 -1.75 3.43 -6.74
CA TRP A 16 -0.73 2.94 -5.82
C TRP A 16 -0.18 1.60 -6.27
N MET A 17 1.00 1.24 -5.76
CA MET A 17 1.62 -0.05 -6.00
C MET A 17 1.88 -0.75 -4.67
N GLU A 18 1.27 -1.92 -4.49
CA GLU A 18 1.60 -2.84 -3.42
C GLU A 18 2.75 -3.74 -3.86
N ILE A 19 3.89 -3.63 -3.17
CA ILE A 19 5.08 -4.47 -3.39
C ILE A 19 5.29 -5.32 -2.13
N ARG A 20 4.96 -6.62 -2.20
CA ARG A 20 5.20 -7.57 -1.10
C ARG A 20 5.91 -8.83 -1.58
N GLN A 21 6.76 -9.36 -0.71
CA GLN A 21 7.43 -10.64 -0.91
C GLN A 21 6.57 -11.83 -0.46
N GLU A 22 5.73 -11.64 0.57
CA GLU A 22 4.80 -12.66 1.04
C GLU A 22 3.49 -12.61 0.24
N PRO A 23 3.06 -13.71 -0.41
CA PRO A 23 1.84 -13.72 -1.23
C PRO A 23 0.55 -13.78 -0.41
N ARG A 24 0.62 -14.15 0.87
CA ARG A 24 -0.57 -14.27 1.72
C ARG A 24 -1.18 -12.90 2.01
N GLY A 25 -2.46 -12.74 1.69
CA GLY A 25 -3.20 -11.48 1.88
C GLY A 25 -2.92 -10.41 0.82
N LEU A 26 -2.18 -10.75 -0.25
CA LEU A 26 -1.95 -9.87 -1.41
C LEU A 26 -3.29 -9.48 -2.04
N GLY A 27 -3.51 -8.18 -2.23
CA GLY A 27 -4.79 -7.66 -2.73
C GLY A 27 -5.96 -7.64 -1.75
N GLU A 28 -5.82 -8.18 -0.54
CA GLU A 28 -6.89 -8.13 0.47
C GLU A 28 -6.76 -6.91 1.40
N TYR A 29 -5.53 -6.57 1.77
CA TYR A 29 -5.24 -5.43 2.62
C TYR A 29 -3.81 -4.94 2.46
N LEU A 30 -3.64 -3.61 2.53
CA LEU A 30 -2.34 -3.00 2.78
C LEU A 30 -2.04 -3.08 4.28
N ARG A 31 -0.86 -3.58 4.63
CA ARG A 31 -0.36 -3.59 6.01
C ARG A 31 1.06 -3.07 6.05
N THR A 32 1.30 -2.05 6.83
CA THR A 32 2.66 -1.53 7.05
C THR A 32 2.92 -1.22 8.52
N PRO A 33 4.17 -1.38 9.00
CA PRO A 33 4.58 -0.87 10.31
C PRO A 33 4.39 0.64 10.39
N VAL A 34 4.15 1.16 11.60
CA VAL A 34 4.08 2.62 11.86
C VAL A 34 5.47 3.26 11.78
N ALA A 35 6.53 2.52 12.09
CA ALA A 35 7.91 2.98 12.03
C ALA A 35 8.86 1.84 11.61
N ALA A 36 10.01 2.20 11.06
CA ALA A 36 11.10 1.27 10.78
C ALA A 36 11.81 0.83 12.08
N ALA A 37 12.75 -0.10 11.95
CA ALA A 37 13.60 -0.53 13.06
C ALA A 37 14.27 0.68 13.73
N GLY A 38 14.18 0.75 15.06
CA GLY A 38 14.69 1.88 15.85
C GLY A 38 13.77 3.11 15.88
N GLY A 39 12.50 2.98 15.49
CA GLY A 39 11.50 4.05 15.61
C GLY A 39 11.62 5.16 14.57
N LYS A 40 12.43 4.96 13.54
CA LYS A 40 12.61 5.97 12.48
C LYS A 40 11.44 5.96 11.50
N PRO A 41 10.99 7.12 11.02
CA PRO A 41 9.99 7.19 9.96
C PRO A 41 10.53 6.56 8.67
N SER A 42 9.66 5.86 7.94
CA SER A 42 9.95 5.32 6.62
C SER A 42 8.98 5.93 5.62
N TRP A 43 9.49 6.54 4.55
CA TRP A 43 8.65 7.16 3.52
C TRP A 43 7.68 6.15 2.92
N SER A 44 8.10 4.89 2.72
CA SER A 44 7.26 3.85 2.14
C SER A 44 6.10 3.43 3.04
N TYR A 45 6.26 3.59 4.36
CA TYR A 45 5.19 3.31 5.32
C TYR A 45 4.22 4.49 5.39
N GLU A 46 4.76 5.70 5.36
CA GLU A 46 4.01 6.96 5.32
C GLU A 46 3.08 7.04 4.10
N LEU A 47 3.48 6.50 2.94
CA LEU A 47 2.61 6.46 1.74
C LEU A 47 1.25 5.78 2.00
N THR A 48 1.18 4.76 2.87
CA THR A 48 -0.10 4.08 3.15
C THR A 48 -1.12 4.97 3.84
N THR A 49 -0.69 6.06 4.50
CA THR A 49 -1.62 7.01 5.14
C THR A 49 -2.26 7.98 4.15
N TYR A 50 -1.78 8.01 2.90
CA TYR A 50 -2.34 8.84 1.83
C TYR A 50 -3.38 8.09 0.99
N VAL A 51 -3.50 6.77 1.14
CA VAL A 51 -4.48 5.95 0.42
C VAL A 51 -5.89 6.31 0.89
N ARG A 52 -6.76 6.64 -0.06
CA ARG A 52 -8.15 7.04 0.15
C ARG A 52 -9.11 5.96 -0.40
N PRO A 53 -10.35 5.87 0.11
CA PRO A 53 -11.37 5.04 -0.51
C PRO A 53 -11.56 5.41 -2.00
N GLY A 54 -11.61 4.42 -2.87
CA GLY A 54 -11.72 4.59 -4.33
C GLY A 54 -10.38 4.59 -5.08
N ASP A 55 -9.25 4.64 -4.37
CA ASP A 55 -7.93 4.56 -5.00
C ASP A 55 -7.66 3.16 -5.57
N ARG A 56 -6.92 3.09 -6.68
CA ARG A 56 -6.57 1.85 -7.37
C ARG A 56 -5.20 1.36 -6.91
N ILE A 57 -5.12 0.12 -6.43
CA ILE A 57 -3.89 -0.49 -5.93
C ILE A 57 -3.48 -1.61 -6.88
N PHE A 58 -2.34 -1.48 -7.54
CA PHE A 58 -1.73 -2.56 -8.33
C PHE A 58 -0.94 -3.51 -7.44
N HIS A 59 -1.11 -4.81 -7.63
CA HIS A 59 -0.39 -5.84 -6.87
C HIS A 59 0.79 -6.37 -7.66
N TRP A 60 1.97 -5.93 -7.28
CA TRP A 60 3.20 -6.46 -7.84
C TRP A 60 3.71 -7.61 -6.98
N HIS A 61 4.00 -8.74 -7.62
CA HIS A 61 4.53 -9.90 -6.94
C HIS A 61 5.82 -10.39 -7.58
N LYS A 62 6.83 -10.64 -6.74
CA LYS A 62 8.03 -11.34 -7.14
C LYS A 62 7.78 -12.84 -7.03
N THR A 63 7.66 -13.52 -8.17
CA THR A 63 7.58 -14.98 -8.20
C THR A 63 8.98 -15.58 -8.14
N PRO A 64 9.29 -16.51 -7.21
CA PRO A 64 10.61 -17.14 -7.13
C PRO A 64 10.99 -17.99 -8.36
N ALA A 65 9.99 -18.44 -9.12
CA ALA A 65 10.14 -19.33 -10.28
C ALA A 65 9.50 -18.79 -11.57
N GLY A 66 9.07 -17.52 -11.59
CA GLY A 66 8.38 -16.92 -12.72
C GLY A 66 8.86 -15.49 -13.00
N GLU A 67 8.29 -14.90 -14.04
CA GLU A 67 8.53 -13.49 -14.36
C GLU A 67 7.83 -12.59 -13.32
N PRO A 68 8.55 -11.63 -12.71
CA PRO A 68 7.94 -10.67 -11.81
C PRO A 68 6.99 -9.75 -12.57
N GLY A 69 5.85 -9.40 -11.96
CA GLY A 69 4.87 -8.56 -12.65
C GLY A 69 3.70 -8.11 -11.78
N ILE A 70 2.86 -7.27 -12.39
CA ILE A 70 1.55 -6.90 -11.84
C ILE A 70 0.63 -8.09 -12.09
N ILE A 71 0.13 -8.69 -11.02
CA ILE A 71 -0.74 -9.88 -11.09
C ILE A 71 -2.22 -9.55 -10.93
N GLY A 72 -2.54 -8.29 -10.65
CA GLY A 72 -3.91 -7.80 -10.50
C GLY A 72 -3.94 -6.39 -9.93
N TRP A 73 -5.14 -5.91 -9.67
CA TRP A 73 -5.40 -4.67 -8.97
C TRP A 73 -6.66 -4.79 -8.12
N SER A 74 -6.81 -3.89 -7.16
CA SER A 74 -7.97 -3.77 -6.28
C SER A 74 -8.32 -2.30 -6.03
N GLU A 75 -9.51 -2.06 -5.50
CA GLU A 75 -9.93 -0.75 -5.03
C GLU A 75 -9.78 -0.65 -3.51
N ALA A 76 -9.21 0.46 -3.03
CA ALA A 76 -9.13 0.75 -1.61
C ALA A 76 -10.54 1.06 -1.06
N LEU A 77 -10.94 0.37 0.01
CA LEU A 77 -12.22 0.59 0.67
C LEU A 77 -12.11 1.50 1.91
N GLY A 78 -10.89 1.87 2.29
CA GLY A 78 -10.59 2.70 3.45
C GLY A 78 -9.94 1.94 4.62
N PRO A 79 -9.74 2.62 5.76
CA PRO A 79 -9.01 2.06 6.89
C PRO A 79 -9.76 0.90 7.53
N LEU A 80 -9.04 -0.17 7.87
CA LEU A 80 -9.60 -1.23 8.72
C LEU A 80 -9.71 -0.73 10.17
N PRO A 81 -10.73 -1.18 10.94
CA PRO A 81 -10.83 -0.87 12.36
C PRO A 81 -9.57 -1.33 13.09
N CYS A 82 -9.05 -0.44 13.95
CA CYS A 82 -7.70 -0.46 14.51
C CYS A 82 -7.29 -1.81 15.15
N SER A 83 -6.19 -2.39 14.68
CA SER A 83 -5.39 -3.33 15.47
C SER A 83 -4.01 -2.67 15.74
N ALA A 84 -3.58 -2.68 17.00
CA ALA A 84 -2.44 -1.88 17.45
C ALA A 84 -1.13 -2.24 16.70
N GLY A 85 -0.39 -1.21 16.26
CA GLY A 85 0.99 -1.35 15.77
C GLY A 85 1.18 -1.43 14.25
N SER A 86 0.14 -1.30 13.42
CA SER A 86 0.28 -1.24 11.96
C SER A 86 -0.85 -0.41 11.32
N HIS A 87 -0.57 0.23 10.19
CA HIS A 87 -1.61 0.82 9.34
C HIS A 87 -2.24 -0.27 8.48
N TYR A 88 -3.56 -0.22 8.33
CA TYR A 88 -4.33 -1.18 7.57
C TYR A 88 -5.31 -0.47 6.63
N VAL A 89 -5.30 -0.84 5.35
CA VAL A 89 -6.31 -0.44 4.36
C VAL A 89 -6.89 -1.69 3.77
N ARG A 90 -8.23 -1.80 3.72
CA ARG A 90 -8.89 -2.91 3.04
C ARG A 90 -8.88 -2.68 1.53
N ALA A 91 -8.63 -3.73 0.77
CA ALA A 91 -8.75 -3.71 -0.67
C ALA A 91 -9.65 -4.87 -1.14
N ALA A 92 -10.39 -4.67 -2.22
CA ALA A 92 -11.32 -5.66 -2.79
C ALA A 92 -11.38 -5.58 -4.32
#